data_AF-X0VB97-F1
#
_entry.id   AF-X0VB97-F1
#
_cell.length_a   1.000
_cell.length_b   1.000
_cell.length_c   1.000
_cell.angle_alpha   90.00
_cell.angle_beta   90.00
_cell.angle_gamma   90.00
#
_symmetry.space_group_name_H-M   'P 1'
#
loop_
_entity.id
_entity.type
_entity.pdbx_description
1 polymer ?
#
loop_
_entity_poly.entity_id
_entity_poly.type
_entity_poly.pdbx_seq_one_letter_code
_entity_poly.pdbx_strand_id
1 'polypeptide(L)'
;MTLFLSKLLPIFVYPLGLAILLGLIAVVLIRFRRLARVALASSLVLLWVTSMPVFANWIANFWEAPYLAVAGADLPQTDAIVLLGGFVGQSPPPRIEPDLGEAIDRLFRAARLFHAGKAPRIVVSGGNLPWRTASDPEAA
;
A
#
# COMPACT_ATOMS: atom_id res chain seq x y z
N MET A 1 7.49 2.70 19.59
CA MET A 1 6.33 1.96 20.16
C MET A 1 5.05 2.13 19.33
N THR A 2 4.74 3.33 18.82
CA THR A 2 3.58 3.60 17.94
C THR A 2 3.62 2.81 16.62
N LEU A 3 4.79 2.68 15.99
CA LEU A 3 4.95 1.91 14.75
C LEU A 3 4.56 0.43 14.89
N PHE A 4 4.92 -0.21 16.00
CA PHE A 4 4.57 -1.62 16.24
C PHE A 4 3.06 -1.80 16.41
N LEU A 5 2.41 -0.94 17.19
CA LEU A 5 0.95 -0.97 17.34
C LEU A 5 0.25 -0.73 15.99
N SER A 6 0.73 0.22 15.20
CA SER A 6 0.18 0.50 13.87
C SER A 6 0.33 -0.65 12.87
N LYS A 7 1.27 -1.58 13.09
CA LYS A 7 1.43 -2.79 12.26
C LYS A 7 0.69 -4.01 12.81
N LEU A 8 0.51 -4.07 14.13
CA LEU A 8 -0.17 -5.21 14.79
C LEU A 8 -1.70 -5.06 14.77
N LEU A 9 -2.22 -3.86 15.02
CA LEU A 9 -3.66 -3.61 15.07
C LEU A 9 -4.38 -3.96 13.76
N PRO A 10 -3.83 -3.63 12.56
CA PRO A 10 -4.47 -3.98 11.30
C PRO A 10 -4.62 -5.48 11.08
N ILE A 11 -3.77 -6.33 11.67
CA ILE A 11 -3.89 -7.80 11.54
C ILE A 11 -5.25 -8.28 12.03
N PHE A 12 -5.84 -7.61 13.04
CA PHE A 12 -7.16 -7.98 13.58
C PHE A 12 -8.33 -7.33 12.83
N VAL A 13 -8.07 -6.24 12.11
CA VAL A 13 -9.10 -5.43 11.41
C VAL A 13 -9.17 -5.75 9.92
N TYR A 14 -8.07 -6.23 9.33
CA TYR A 14 -8.05 -6.64 7.93
C TYR A 14 -9.02 -7.79 7.68
N PRO A 15 -9.57 -7.91 6.46
CA PRO A 15 -10.62 -8.88 6.14
C PRO A 15 -10.31 -10.31 6.59
N LEU A 16 -9.06 -10.76 6.39
CA LEU A 16 -8.61 -12.08 6.81
C LEU A 16 -8.63 -12.24 8.34
N GLY A 17 -8.10 -11.26 9.07
CA GLY A 17 -8.07 -11.27 10.53
C GLY A 17 -9.46 -11.28 11.16
N LEU A 18 -10.34 -10.43 10.64
CA LEU A 18 -11.75 -10.39 11.07
C LEU A 18 -12.47 -11.71 10.75
N ALA A 19 -12.24 -12.30 9.58
CA ALA A 19 -12.83 -13.60 9.24
C ALA A 19 -12.37 -14.70 10.20
N ILE A 20 -11.08 -14.77 10.52
CA ILE A 20 -10.54 -15.73 11.50
C ILE A 20 -11.15 -15.49 12.89
N LEU A 21 -11.22 -14.23 13.34
CA LEU A 21 -11.80 -13.89 14.64
C LEU A 21 -13.28 -14.30 14.74
N LEU A 22 -14.08 -14.03 13.70
CA LEU A 22 -15.47 -14.46 13.63
C LEU A 22 -15.61 -15.99 13.61
N GLY A 23 -14.70 -16.68 12.94
CA GLY A 23 -14.62 -18.14 12.96
C GLY A 23 -14.32 -18.70 14.35
N LEU A 24 -13.37 -18.10 15.08
CA LEU A 24 -13.07 -18.47 16.47
C LEU A 24 -14.27 -18.21 17.40
N ILE A 25 -14.94 -17.06 17.24
CA ILE A 25 -16.16 -16.74 17.98
C ILE A 25 -17.25 -17.79 17.71
N ALA A 26 -17.38 -18.27 16.47
CA ALA A 26 -18.33 -19.33 16.13
C ALA A 26 -18.04 -20.64 16.88
N VAL A 27 -16.76 -21.01 17.01
CA VAL A 27 -16.32 -22.20 17.77
C VAL A 27 -16.59 -22.04 19.26
N VAL A 28 -16.28 -20.87 19.84
CA VAL A 28 -16.54 -20.60 21.27
C VAL A 28 -18.04 -20.64 21.58
N LEU A 29 -18.87 -20.14 20.66
CA LEU A 29 -20.33 -20.07 20.82
C LEU A 29 -21.05 -21.35 20.39
N ILE A 30 -20.37 -22.49 20.19
CA ILE A 30 -20.98 -23.72 19.65
C ILE A 30 -22.19 -24.21 20.46
N ARG A 31 -22.22 -23.91 21.76
CA ARG A 31 -23.35 -24.21 22.66
C ARG A 31 -24.59 -23.38 22.31
N PHE A 32 -24.41 -22.16 21.80
CA PHE A 32 -25.43 -21.25 21.31
C PHE A 32 -25.57 -21.36 19.78
N ARG A 33 -26.10 -22.49 19.31
CA ARG A 33 -26.11 -22.89 17.88
C ARG A 33 -26.63 -21.84 16.88
N ARG A 34 -27.49 -20.91 17.29
CA ARG A 34 -27.92 -19.80 16.43
C ARG A 34 -26.81 -18.78 16.23
N LEU A 35 -26.20 -18.29 17.32
CA LEU A 35 -25.11 -17.32 17.29
C LEU A 35 -23.86 -17.89 16.60
N ALA A 36 -23.50 -19.14 16.88
CA ALA A 36 -22.37 -19.81 16.22
C ALA A 36 -22.55 -19.88 14.70
N ARG A 37 -23.75 -20.23 14.22
CA ARG A 37 -24.04 -20.29 12.79
C ARG A 37 -23.98 -18.91 12.13
N VAL A 38 -24.50 -17.88 12.79
CA VAL A 38 -24.42 -16.51 12.29
C VAL A 38 -22.96 -16.05 12.21
N ALA A 39 -22.17 -16.26 13.26
CA ALA A 39 -20.76 -15.87 13.27
C ALA A 39 -19.95 -16.60 12.18
N LEU A 40 -20.19 -17.91 12.00
CA LEU A 40 -19.53 -18.70 10.95
C LEU A 40 -19.96 -18.25 9.55
N ALA A 41 -21.26 -18.04 9.32
CA ALA A 41 -21.76 -17.56 8.04
C ALA A 41 -21.19 -16.18 7.70
N SER A 42 -21.15 -15.25 8.67
CA SER A 42 -20.55 -13.93 8.50
C SER A 42 -19.05 -14.02 8.20
N SER A 43 -18.31 -14.91 8.87
CA SER A 43 -16.90 -15.17 8.59
C SER A 43 -16.67 -15.60 7.14
N LEU A 44 -17.45 -16.57 6.66
CA LEU A 44 -17.34 -17.10 5.31
C LEU A 44 -17.76 -16.06 4.25
N VAL A 45 -18.85 -15.34 4.47
CA VAL A 45 -19.31 -14.29 3.55
C VAL A 45 -18.29 -13.16 3.48
N LEU A 46 -17.77 -12.71 4.62
CA LEU A 46 -16.75 -11.66 4.66
C LEU A 46 -15.51 -12.10 3.87
N LEU A 47 -14.99 -13.31 4.12
CA LEU A 47 -13.82 -13.82 3.43
C LEU A 47 -14.09 -13.98 1.94
N TRP A 48 -15.25 -14.52 1.56
CA TRP A 48 -15.62 -14.72 0.17
C TRP A 48 -15.72 -13.39 -0.59
N VAL A 49 -16.48 -12.42 -0.08
CA VAL A 49 -16.64 -11.10 -0.70
C VAL A 49 -15.29 -10.40 -0.83
N THR A 50 -14.48 -10.39 0.24
CA THR A 50 -13.21 -9.66 0.25
C THR A 50 -12.11 -10.33 -0.58
N SER A 51 -12.25 -11.62 -0.91
CA SER A 51 -11.34 -12.36 -1.79
C SER A 51 -11.72 -12.27 -3.26
N MET A 52 -12.91 -11.76 -3.60
CA MET A 52 -13.35 -11.65 -4.99
C MET A 52 -12.65 -10.47 -5.70
N PRO A 53 -12.05 -10.68 -6.89
CA PRO A 53 -11.44 -9.60 -7.67
C PRO A 53 -12.42 -8.46 -7.98
N VAL A 54 -13.71 -8.78 -8.16
CA VAL A 54 -14.76 -7.79 -8.41
C VAL A 54 -14.87 -6.80 -7.25
N PHE A 55 -14.86 -7.29 -6.01
CA PHE A 55 -14.94 -6.44 -4.82
C PHE A 55 -13.66 -5.63 -4.62
N ALA A 56 -12.50 -6.26 -4.81
CA ALA A 56 -11.19 -5.59 -4.72
C ALA A 56 -11.08 -4.45 -5.74
N ASN A 57 -11.41 -4.72 -7.00
CA ASN A 57 -11.39 -3.72 -8.07
C ASN A 57 -12.44 -2.63 -7.86
N TRP A 58 -13.63 -2.98 -7.35
CA TRP A 58 -14.66 -2.00 -7.03
C TRP A 58 -14.20 -1.01 -5.96
N ILE A 59 -13.59 -1.49 -4.87
CA ILE A 59 -13.01 -0.62 -3.83
C ILE A 59 -11.87 0.22 -4.42
N ALA A 60 -10.94 -0.38 -5.16
CA ALA A 60 -9.82 0.33 -5.76
C ALA A 60 -10.31 1.47 -6.67
N ASN A 61 -11.21 1.16 -7.60
CA ASN A 61 -11.81 2.14 -8.51
C ASN A 61 -12.57 3.24 -7.75
N PHE A 62 -13.28 2.90 -6.68
CA PHE A 62 -13.99 3.88 -5.86
C PHE A 62 -13.03 4.91 -5.24
N TRP A 63 -11.88 4.45 -4.74
CA TRP A 63 -10.87 5.32 -4.15
C TRP A 63 -10.01 6.06 -5.19
N GLU A 64 -9.81 5.47 -6.37
CA GLU A 64 -9.04 6.05 -7.47
C GLU A 64 -9.85 7.00 -8.35
N ALA A 65 -11.19 6.89 -8.36
CA ALA A 65 -12.07 7.70 -9.21
C ALA A 65 -11.85 9.22 -9.10
N PRO A 66 -11.53 9.81 -7.93
CA PRO A 66 -11.22 11.24 -7.82
C PRO A 66 -9.83 11.62 -8.37
N TYR A 67 -8.93 10.66 -8.57
CA TYR A 67 -7.50 10.87 -8.86
C TYR A 67 -7.11 10.32 -10.24
N LEU A 68 -7.92 10.60 -11.25
CA LEU A 68 -7.66 10.13 -12.61
C LEU A 68 -6.33 10.68 -13.15
N ALA A 69 -5.64 9.86 -13.94
CA ALA A 69 -4.38 10.23 -14.55
C ALA A 69 -4.56 11.40 -15.52
N VAL A 70 -4.06 12.58 -15.15
CA VAL A 70 -4.03 13.76 -16.01
C VAL A 70 -2.81 13.68 -16.94
N ALA A 71 -3.01 13.96 -18.23
CA ALA A 71 -1.93 14.05 -19.19
C ALA A 71 -0.94 15.13 -18.75
N GLY A 72 0.37 14.88 -18.90
CA GLY A 72 1.42 15.77 -18.40
C GLY A 72 1.24 17.23 -18.86
N ALA A 73 0.73 17.42 -20.08
CA ALA A 73 0.46 18.72 -20.68
C ALA A 73 -0.62 19.55 -19.96
N ASP A 74 -1.58 18.90 -19.31
CA ASP A 74 -2.73 19.57 -18.68
C ASP A 74 -2.49 19.89 -17.20
N LEU A 75 -1.38 19.43 -16.62
CA LEU A 75 -1.02 19.80 -15.26
C LEU A 75 -0.67 21.30 -15.16
N PRO A 76 -1.04 21.98 -14.06
CA PRO A 76 -0.62 23.35 -13.81
C PRO A 76 0.91 23.45 -13.66
N GLN A 77 1.44 24.63 -13.90
CA GLN A 77 2.82 24.93 -13.51
C GLN A 77 2.93 25.02 -11.99
N THR A 78 4.00 24.49 -11.42
CA THR A 78 4.28 24.50 -9.99
C THR A 78 5.71 24.94 -9.71
N ASP A 79 6.01 25.33 -8.48
CA ASP A 79 7.35 25.76 -8.09
C ASP A 79 8.34 24.59 -7.96
N ALA A 80 7.84 23.38 -7.68
CA ALA A 80 8.64 22.18 -7.50
C ALA A 80 7.84 20.90 -7.73
N ILE A 81 8.54 19.85 -8.20
CA ILE A 81 8.09 18.46 -8.20
C ILE A 81 8.72 17.76 -6.99
N VAL A 82 7.91 17.22 -6.08
CA VAL A 82 8.40 16.41 -4.95
C VAL A 82 8.47 14.94 -5.37
N LEU A 83 9.69 14.42 -5.55
CA LEU A 83 9.94 13.03 -5.88
C LEU A 83 10.13 12.20 -4.60
N LEU A 84 9.17 11.34 -4.30
CA LEU A 84 9.26 10.40 -3.19
C LEU A 84 10.18 9.22 -3.54
N GLY A 85 11.06 8.87 -2.61
CA GLY A 85 12.04 7.79 -2.71
C GLY A 85 11.42 6.38 -2.69
N GLY A 86 12.28 5.38 -2.40
CA GLY A 86 11.89 3.97 -2.39
C GLY A 86 12.05 3.25 -3.73
N PHE A 87 12.61 3.91 -4.75
CA PHE A 87 12.83 3.32 -6.09
C PHE A 87 14.24 2.78 -6.31
N VAL A 88 15.16 2.98 -5.37
CA VAL A 88 16.53 2.47 -5.41
C VAL A 88 16.71 1.49 -4.24
N GLY A 89 16.97 0.24 -4.56
CA GLY A 89 17.31 -0.82 -3.61
C GLY A 89 18.83 -1.02 -3.47
N GLN A 90 19.22 -1.93 -2.59
CA GLN A 90 20.62 -2.33 -2.44
C GLN A 90 21.18 -3.00 -3.69
N SER A 91 22.50 -2.90 -3.89
CA SER A 91 23.25 -3.76 -4.81
C SER A 91 23.68 -5.03 -4.07
N PRO A 92 22.97 -6.17 -4.18
CA PRO A 92 23.46 -7.41 -3.60
C PRO A 92 24.76 -7.84 -4.31
N PRO A 93 25.83 -8.20 -3.59
CA PRO A 93 27.04 -8.74 -4.20
C PRO A 93 26.70 -9.93 -5.12
N PRO A 94 27.27 -10.04 -6.32
CA PRO A 94 28.40 -9.29 -6.88
C PRO A 94 28.02 -8.04 -7.69
N ARG A 95 26.74 -7.64 -7.70
CA ARG A 95 26.29 -6.49 -8.49
C ARG A 95 26.85 -5.20 -7.89
N ILE A 96 27.32 -4.31 -8.77
CA ILE A 96 27.90 -3.01 -8.38
C ILE A 96 26.82 -1.94 -8.52
N GLU A 97 25.94 -2.10 -9.52
CA GLU A 97 24.84 -1.21 -9.82
C GLU A 97 23.67 -1.40 -8.84
N PRO A 98 23.02 -0.30 -8.42
CA PRO A 98 21.85 -0.36 -7.56
C PRO A 98 20.65 -0.96 -8.29
N ASP A 99 19.85 -1.74 -7.57
CA ASP A 99 18.63 -2.33 -8.11
C ASP A 99 17.51 -1.30 -8.16
N LEU A 100 16.76 -1.28 -9.26
CA LEU A 100 15.63 -0.37 -9.42
C LEU A 100 14.34 -1.10 -9.06
N GLY A 101 13.66 -0.61 -8.03
CA GLY A 101 12.45 -1.23 -7.49
C GLY A 101 11.17 -0.85 -8.25
N GLU A 102 10.04 -1.41 -7.81
CA GLU A 102 8.71 -1.18 -8.38
C GLU A 102 8.30 0.31 -8.39
N ALA A 103 8.88 1.14 -7.52
CA ALA A 103 8.60 2.57 -7.46
C ALA A 103 9.32 3.41 -8.54
N ILE A 104 10.10 2.81 -9.45
CA ILE A 104 10.91 3.53 -10.46
C ILE A 104 10.09 4.40 -11.42
N ASP A 105 8.82 4.03 -11.67
CA ASP A 105 7.92 4.81 -12.50
C ASP A 105 7.73 6.26 -12.00
N ARG A 106 7.90 6.49 -10.69
CA ARG A 106 7.86 7.83 -10.08
C ARG A 106 8.99 8.72 -10.61
N LEU A 107 10.20 8.16 -10.77
CA LEU A 107 11.36 8.86 -11.34
C LEU A 107 11.09 9.25 -12.79
N PHE A 108 10.62 8.31 -13.62
CA PHE A 108 10.30 8.58 -15.01
C PHE A 108 9.17 9.60 -15.17
N ARG A 109 8.16 9.57 -14.29
CA ARG A 109 7.09 10.57 -14.31
C ARG A 109 7.60 11.96 -13.93
N ALA A 110 8.43 12.07 -12.88
CA ALA A 110 9.03 13.34 -12.48
C ALA A 110 9.93 13.92 -13.58
N ALA A 111 10.76 13.09 -14.20
CA ALA A 111 11.62 13.50 -15.31
C ALA A 111 10.82 14.02 -16.51
N ARG A 112 9.74 13.34 -16.90
CA ARG A 112 8.85 13.79 -17.98
C ARG A 112 8.19 15.15 -17.67
N LEU A 113 7.72 15.35 -16.45
CA LEU A 113 7.11 16.62 -16.05
C LEU A 113 8.13 17.77 -16.00
N PHE A 114 9.34 17.49 -15.53
CA PHE A 114 10.44 18.46 -15.49
C PHE A 114 10.86 18.89 -16.90
N HIS A 115 11.08 17.93 -17.81
CA HIS A 115 11.39 18.23 -19.21
C HIS A 115 10.24 18.91 -19.97
N ALA A 116 8.99 18.70 -19.55
CA ALA A 116 7.83 19.42 -20.05
C ALA A 116 7.68 20.84 -19.47
N GLY A 117 8.65 21.32 -18.67
CA GLY A 117 8.65 22.66 -18.10
C GLY A 117 7.56 22.89 -17.04
N LYS A 118 7.05 21.82 -16.40
CA LYS A 118 5.97 21.93 -15.40
C LYS A 118 6.44 22.46 -14.06
N ALA A 119 7.74 22.34 -13.75
CA ALA A 119 8.35 22.97 -12.59
C ALA A 119 9.83 23.25 -12.86
N PRO A 120 10.39 24.31 -12.24
CA PRO A 120 11.80 24.66 -12.40
C PRO A 120 12.75 23.77 -11.60
N ARG A 121 12.26 22.97 -10.65
CA ARG A 121 13.09 22.16 -9.73
C ARG A 121 12.42 20.84 -9.35
N ILE A 122 13.24 19.84 -9.01
CA ILE A 122 12.81 18.58 -8.40
C ILE A 122 13.40 18.52 -6.99
N VAL A 123 12.56 18.24 -5.99
CA VAL A 123 12.96 17.99 -4.60
C VAL A 123 12.82 16.50 -4.34
N VAL A 124 13.93 15.82 -4.09
CA VAL A 124 13.94 14.38 -3.78
C VAL A 124 13.80 14.20 -2.26
N SER A 125 12.83 13.40 -1.85
CA SER A 125 12.59 13.04 -0.45
C SER A 125 12.85 11.55 -0.25
N GLY A 126 13.66 11.20 0.76
CA GLY A 126 13.97 9.81 1.09
C GLY A 126 14.50 9.67 2.52
N GLY A 127 14.28 8.51 3.11
CA GLY A 127 14.72 8.13 4.45
C GLY A 127 15.06 6.65 4.50
N ASN A 128 15.87 6.25 5.49
CA ASN A 128 16.25 4.86 5.72
C ASN A 128 15.77 4.43 7.11
N LEU A 129 15.33 3.18 7.24
CA LEU A 129 14.91 2.61 8.52
C LEU A 129 16.09 2.56 9.50
N PRO A 130 16.10 3.33 10.60
CA PRO A 130 17.27 3.47 11.47
C PRO A 130 17.63 2.20 12.27
N TRP A 131 16.74 1.20 12.30
CA TRP A 131 16.93 -0.08 13.01
C TRP A 131 17.20 -1.28 12.09
N ARG A 132 17.32 -1.07 10.77
CA ARG A 132 17.78 -2.10 9.83
C ARG A 132 19.15 -1.70 9.28
N THR A 133 19.98 -2.69 8.94
CA THR A 133 21.32 -2.48 8.35
C THR A 133 21.22 -1.51 7.18
N ALA A 134 21.77 -0.31 7.41
CA ALA A 134 21.71 0.89 6.58
C ALA A 134 21.49 0.62 5.09
N SER A 135 20.22 0.66 4.64
CA SER A 135 19.85 0.69 3.22
C SER A 135 18.38 0.47 2.89
N ASP A 136 17.58 -0.12 3.80
CA ASP A 136 16.16 -0.30 3.53
C ASP A 136 15.47 1.07 3.52
N PRO A 137 14.89 1.50 2.38
CA PRO A 137 14.17 2.76 2.32
C PRO A 137 12.95 2.70 3.25
N GLU A 138 12.65 3.80 3.94
CA GLU A 138 11.39 3.92 4.70
C GLU A 138 10.15 3.84 3.80
N ALA A 139 10.31 4.19 2.52
CA ALA A 139 9.26 4.23 1.52
C ALA A 139 9.12 2.94 0.70
N ALA A 140 9.84 1.87 1.08
CA ALA A 140 9.76 0.54 0.47
C ALA A 140 8.63 -0.31 1.07
#